data_AF-U3U7D4-F1
#
_entry.id   AF-U3U7D4-F1
#
_cell.length_a   1.000
_cell.length_b   1.000
_cell.length_c   1.000
_cell.angle_alpha   90.00
_cell.angle_beta   90.00
_cell.angle_gamma   90.00
#
_symmetry.space_group_name_H-M   'P 1'
#
loop_
_entity.id
_entity.type
_entity.pdbx_description
1 polymer ?
#
loop_
_entity_poly.entity_id
_entity_poly.type
_entity_poly.pdbx_seq_one_letter_code
_entity_poly.pdbx_strand_id
1 'polypeptide(L)'
;MSGDRYLDHTMFDMVQRQTISDSLKFGKEVLTRMGHINHLHKRTVDQAGFAVLKAPDIPSILVETAFISNVEEERKLRTPRYQHQVAEAILHGIKAYFDKGCVLARR
;
A
#
# COMPACT_ATOMS: atom_id res chain seq x y z
N MET A 1 -11.27 0.88 -25.30
CA MET A 1 -11.58 -0.49 -25.77
C MET A 1 -11.48 -0.46 -27.27
N SER A 2 -10.52 -1.19 -27.83
CA SER A 2 -10.15 -1.19 -29.25
C SER A 2 -11.12 -2.00 -30.11
N GLY A 3 -12.00 -2.81 -29.50
CA GLY A 3 -12.93 -3.70 -30.20
C GLY A 3 -12.32 -5.07 -30.56
N ASP A 4 -10.99 -5.23 -30.39
CA ASP A 4 -10.27 -6.49 -30.51
C ASP A 4 -10.03 -7.08 -29.10
N ARG A 5 -10.59 -8.27 -28.84
CA ARG A 5 -10.51 -8.96 -27.56
C ARG A 5 -9.08 -9.26 -27.11
N TYR A 6 -8.15 -9.51 -28.04
CA TYR A 6 -6.75 -9.78 -27.71
C TYR A 6 -6.02 -8.51 -27.30
N LEU A 7 -6.25 -7.41 -28.01
CA LEU A 7 -5.66 -6.11 -27.68
C LEU A 7 -6.22 -5.57 -26.35
N ASP A 8 -7.53 -5.71 -26.12
CA ASP A 8 -8.15 -5.27 -24.87
C ASP A 8 -7.64 -6.07 -23.65
N HIS A 9 -7.45 -7.40 -23.79
CA HIS A 9 -6.89 -8.22 -22.72
C HIS A 9 -5.42 -7.89 -22.42
N THR A 10 -4.60 -7.69 -23.45
CA THR A 10 -3.18 -7.36 -23.27
C THR A 10 -3.00 -5.99 -22.61
N MET A 11 -3.78 -4.99 -23.03
CA MET A 11 -3.80 -3.69 -22.36
C MET A 11 -4.23 -3.80 -20.90
N PHE A 12 -5.27 -4.59 -20.62
CA PHE A 12 -5.73 -4.82 -19.25
C PHE A 12 -4.64 -5.43 -18.37
N ASP A 13 -3.97 -6.49 -18.86
CA ASP A 13 -2.88 -7.15 -18.13
C ASP A 13 -1.70 -6.18 -17.88
N MET A 14 -1.38 -5.34 -18.85
CA MET A 14 -0.32 -4.34 -18.71
C MET A 14 -0.67 -3.30 -17.64
N VAL A 15 -1.91 -2.78 -17.65
CA VAL A 15 -2.39 -1.85 -16.64
C VAL A 15 -2.37 -2.50 -15.25
N GLN A 16 -2.86 -3.73 -15.12
CA GLN A 16 -2.85 -4.45 -13.86
C GLN A 16 -1.42 -4.67 -13.34
N ARG A 17 -0.48 -5.07 -14.19
CA ARG A 17 0.94 -5.23 -13.81
C ARG A 17 1.57 -3.92 -13.36
N GLN A 18 1.26 -2.82 -14.05
CA GLN A 18 1.73 -1.49 -13.66
C GLN A 18 1.17 -1.09 -12.29
N THR A 19 -0.13 -1.27 -12.08
CA THR A 19 -0.80 -0.99 -10.81
C THR A 19 -0.22 -1.82 -9.66
N ILE A 20 0.12 -3.10 -9.88
CA ILE A 20 0.80 -3.93 -8.88
C ILE A 20 2.19 -3.39 -8.57
N SER A 21 2.97 -3.01 -9.59
CA SER A 21 4.29 -2.40 -9.42
C SER A 21 4.23 -1.13 -8.58
N ASP A 22 3.25 -0.27 -8.86
CA ASP A 22 3.06 0.98 -8.15
C ASP A 22 2.55 0.76 -6.72
N SER A 23 1.71 -0.25 -6.51
CA SER A 23 1.28 -0.70 -5.17
C SER A 23 2.47 -1.18 -4.34
N LEU A 24 3.43 -1.91 -4.92
CA LEU A 24 4.65 -2.35 -4.23
C LEU A 24 5.56 -1.18 -3.85
N LYS A 25 5.72 -0.19 -4.74
CA LYS A 25 6.48 1.04 -4.44
C LYS A 25 5.82 1.83 -3.32
N PHE A 26 4.50 2.04 -3.40
CA PHE A 26 3.72 2.71 -2.37
C PHE A 26 3.82 2.00 -1.02
N GLY A 27 3.60 0.68 -1.01
CA GLY A 27 3.72 -0.15 0.18
C GLY A 27 5.11 -0.06 0.82
N LYS A 28 6.18 0.00 0.01
CA LYS A 28 7.55 0.13 0.51
C LYS A 28 7.81 1.47 1.20
N GLU A 29 7.26 2.56 0.66
CA GLU A 29 7.37 3.88 1.28
C GLU A 29 6.62 3.94 2.61
N VAL A 30 5.41 3.35 2.69
CA VAL A 30 4.65 3.26 3.95
C VAL A 30 5.37 2.36 4.96
N LEU A 31 5.82 1.17 4.54
CA LEU A 31 6.50 0.20 5.41
C LEU A 31 7.76 0.77 6.05
N THR A 32 8.56 1.51 5.26
CA THR A 32 9.79 2.16 5.74
C THR A 32 9.50 3.11 6.90
N ARG A 33 8.41 3.87 6.81
CA ARG A 33 8.02 4.85 7.84
C ARG A 33 7.40 4.18 9.06
N MET A 34 6.59 3.16 8.84
CA MET A 34 6.02 2.34 9.92
C MET A 34 7.12 1.67 10.76
N GLY A 35 8.24 1.29 10.15
CA GLY A 35 9.38 0.70 10.85
C GLY A 35 10.07 1.61 11.88
N HIS A 36 9.77 2.91 11.89
CA HIS A 36 10.24 3.83 12.93
C HIS A 36 9.30 3.89 14.15
N ILE A 37 8.09 3.33 14.05
CA ILE A 37 7.05 3.41 15.10
C ILE A 37 6.94 2.11 15.89
N ASN A 38 6.97 0.97 15.20
CA ASN A 38 6.85 -0.34 15.83
C ASN A 38 7.85 -1.34 15.22
N HIS A 39 8.06 -2.44 15.91
CA HIS A 39 8.75 -3.59 15.31
C HIS A 39 7.92 -4.12 14.14
N LEU A 40 8.55 -4.22 12.97
CA LEU A 40 7.88 -4.77 11.79
C LEU A 40 7.90 -6.30 11.86
N HIS A 41 6.75 -6.93 11.66
CA HIS A 41 6.68 -8.39 11.51
C HIS A 41 7.52 -8.87 10.30
N LYS A 42 7.58 -8.06 9.24
CA LYS A 42 8.43 -8.29 8.07
C LYS A 42 9.05 -7.01 7.54
N ARG A 43 10.26 -7.12 7.00
CA ARG A 43 11.03 -5.98 6.45
C ARG A 43 10.74 -5.70 4.97
N THR A 44 9.87 -6.48 4.35
CA THR A 44 9.48 -6.38 2.94
C THR A 44 7.97 -6.34 2.82
N VAL A 45 7.47 -5.77 1.71
CA VAL A 45 6.05 -5.80 1.37
C VAL A 45 5.70 -7.21 0.91
N ASP A 46 4.69 -7.81 1.53
CA ASP A 46 4.14 -9.10 1.11
C ASP A 46 3.07 -8.92 0.04
N GLN A 47 2.92 -9.95 -0.80
CA GLN A 47 1.84 -10.05 -1.78
C GLN A 47 0.94 -11.21 -1.43
N ALA A 48 -0.37 -10.97 -1.46
CA ALA A 48 -1.39 -11.98 -1.24
C ALA A 48 -2.66 -11.62 -2.04
N GLY A 49 -3.51 -12.62 -2.31
CA GLY A 49 -4.70 -12.49 -3.15
C GLY A 49 -5.91 -11.81 -2.49
N PHE A 50 -5.72 -10.74 -1.73
CA PHE A 50 -6.80 -10.04 -1.03
C PHE A 50 -7.78 -9.38 -2.01
N ALA A 51 -9.08 -9.61 -1.83
CA ALA A 51 -10.12 -9.05 -2.69
C ALA A 51 -10.14 -7.51 -2.71
N VAL A 52 -9.85 -6.88 -1.57
CA VAL A 52 -9.81 -5.42 -1.41
C VAL A 52 -8.66 -4.74 -2.18
N LEU A 53 -7.69 -5.51 -2.69
CA LEU A 53 -6.52 -5.00 -3.42
C LEU A 53 -6.62 -5.22 -4.94
N LYS A 54 -7.79 -5.61 -5.47
CA LYS A 54 -7.95 -6.04 -6.87
C LYS A 54 -8.33 -4.93 -7.86
N ALA A 55 -8.34 -3.66 -7.43
CA ALA A 55 -8.62 -2.56 -8.35
C ALA A 55 -7.56 -2.56 -9.48
N PRO A 56 -7.96 -2.66 -10.76
CA PRO A 56 -7.01 -2.86 -11.86
C PRO A 56 -6.17 -1.62 -12.17
N ASP A 57 -6.69 -0.43 -11.88
CA ASP A 57 -6.13 0.88 -12.24
C ASP A 57 -5.80 1.78 -11.03
N ILE A 58 -5.96 1.27 -9.81
CA ILE A 58 -5.70 2.02 -8.56
C ILE A 58 -4.70 1.26 -7.69
N PRO A 59 -3.50 1.83 -7.44
CA PRO A 59 -2.55 1.24 -6.51
C PRO A 59 -3.17 1.05 -5.12
N SER A 60 -3.12 -0.18 -4.60
CA SER A 60 -3.82 -0.58 -3.39
C SER A 60 -2.90 -1.34 -2.45
N ILE A 61 -2.91 -1.00 -1.15
CA ILE A 61 -2.15 -1.69 -0.11
C ILE A 61 -3.04 -2.00 1.09
N LEU A 62 -2.71 -3.06 1.81
CA LEU A 62 -3.27 -3.36 3.13
C LEU A 62 -2.18 -3.07 4.16
N VAL A 63 -2.51 -2.24 5.16
CA VAL A 63 -1.58 -1.88 6.23
C VAL A 63 -2.00 -2.57 7.51
N GLU A 64 -1.19 -3.52 7.97
CA GLU A 64 -1.32 -4.10 9.31
C GLU A 64 -0.70 -3.12 10.32
N THR A 65 -1.54 -2.47 11.10
CA THR A 65 -1.09 -1.45 12.07
C THR A 65 -0.50 -2.11 13.31
N ALA A 66 -1.15 -3.15 13.82
CA ALA A 66 -0.66 -4.07 14.84
C ALA A 66 -1.53 -5.34 14.87
N PHE A 67 -1.10 -6.38 15.60
CA PHE A 67 -1.86 -7.61 15.80
C PHE A 67 -2.68 -7.53 17.10
N ILE A 68 -4.01 -7.46 16.96
CA ILE A 68 -4.93 -7.43 18.12
C ILE A 68 -4.86 -8.70 18.99
N SER A 69 -4.35 -9.80 18.45
CA SER A 69 -4.11 -11.05 19.19
C SER A 69 -2.94 -10.95 20.17
N ASN A 70 -2.07 -9.94 20.04
CA ASN A 70 -1.02 -9.64 20.99
C ASN A 70 -1.50 -8.57 21.99
N VAL A 71 -1.53 -8.91 23.28
CA VAL A 71 -2.06 -8.04 24.34
C VAL A 71 -1.33 -6.69 24.44
N GLU A 72 -0.02 -6.66 24.19
CA GLU A 72 0.76 -5.41 24.23
C GLU A 72 0.40 -4.50 23.04
N GLU A 73 0.23 -5.09 21.85
CA GLU A 73 -0.15 -4.36 20.64
C GLU A 73 -1.61 -3.90 20.66
N GLU A 74 -2.52 -4.73 21.18
CA GLU A 74 -3.91 -4.33 21.43
C GLU A 74 -3.96 -3.11 22.35
N ARG A 75 -3.19 -3.12 23.44
CA ARG A 75 -3.14 -1.98 24.36
C ARG A 75 -2.62 -0.72 23.66
N LYS A 76 -1.61 -0.83 22.77
CA LYS A 76 -1.13 0.30 21.96
C LYS A 76 -2.21 0.82 21.02
N LEU A 77 -2.93 -0.06 20.32
CA LEU A 77 -4.01 0.29 19.38
C LEU A 77 -5.12 1.13 20.03
N ARG A 78 -5.34 0.99 21.34
CA ARG A 78 -6.31 1.78 22.10
C ARG A 78 -5.82 3.19 22.49
N THR A 79 -4.55 3.51 22.26
CA THR A 79 -3.99 4.82 22.66
C THR A 79 -4.05 5.83 21.50
N PRO A 80 -4.56 7.06 21.74
CA PRO A 80 -4.58 8.11 20.72
C PRO A 80 -3.19 8.46 20.19
N ARG A 81 -2.17 8.40 21.05
CA ARG A 81 -0.78 8.66 20.68
C ARG A 81 -0.30 7.69 19.59
N TYR A 82 -0.51 6.38 19.79
CA TYR A 82 -0.08 5.38 18.83
C TYR A 82 -0.86 5.48 17.51
N GLN A 83 -2.17 5.68 17.58
CA GLN A 83 -3.02 5.91 16.40
C GLN A 83 -2.52 7.11 15.58
N HIS A 84 -2.15 8.20 16.26
CA HIS A 84 -1.60 9.38 15.60
C HIS A 84 -0.26 9.09 14.92
N GLN A 85 0.66 8.39 15.58
CA GLN A 85 1.93 7.99 14.98
C GLN A 85 1.73 7.16 13.71
N VAL A 86 0.83 6.16 13.76
CA VAL A 86 0.50 5.32 12.60
C VAL A 86 -0.08 6.17 11.46
N ALA A 87 -1.02 7.06 11.77
CA ALA A 87 -1.60 7.96 10.78
C ALA A 87 -0.53 8.87 10.12
N GLU A 88 0.39 9.42 10.90
CA GLU A 88 1.51 10.23 10.39
C GLU A 88 2.45 9.43 9.50
N ALA A 89 2.78 8.18 9.86
CA ALA A 89 3.62 7.33 9.00
C ALA A 89 2.95 7.01 7.67
N ILE A 90 1.64 6.70 7.68
CA ILE A 90 0.87 6.48 6.45
C ILE A 90 0.86 7.76 5.61
N LEU A 91 0.55 8.92 6.22
CA LEU A 91 0.56 10.21 5.52
C LEU A 91 1.92 10.52 4.89
N HIS A 92 3.01 10.33 5.63
CA HIS A 92 4.35 10.54 5.13
C HIS A 92 4.72 9.55 4.02
N GLY A 93 4.21 8.31 4.09
CA GLY A 93 4.40 7.29 3.06
C GLY A 93 3.68 7.66 1.77
N ILE A 94 2.45 8.17 1.88
CA ILE A 94 1.67 8.71 0.76
C ILE A 94 2.43 9.87 0.11
N LYS A 95 2.85 10.88 0.90
CA LYS A 95 3.60 12.03 0.37
C LYS A 95 4.86 11.60 -0.38
N ALA A 96 5.65 10.72 0.21
CA ALA A 96 6.90 10.27 -0.41
C ALA A 96 6.71 9.40 -1.65
N TYR A 97 5.63 8.62 -1.72
CA TYR A 97 5.26 7.92 -2.93
C TYR A 97 5.00 8.91 -4.08
N PHE A 98 4.33 10.03 -3.81
CA PHE A 98 4.13 11.10 -4.80
C PHE A 98 5.42 11.85 -5.13
N ASP A 99 6.25 12.18 -4.14
CA ASP A 99 7.50 12.92 -4.32
C ASP A 99 8.54 12.16 -5.15
N LYS A 100 8.61 10.83 -5.03
CA LYS A 100 9.56 9.98 -5.77
C LYS A 100 9.15 9.69 -7.21
N GLY A 101 8.21 10.46 -7.75
CA GLY A 101 7.77 10.33 -9.13
C GLY A 101 6.66 9.31 -9.27
N CYS A 102 5.55 9.55 -8.57
CA CYS A 102 4.29 9.09 -9.13
C CYS A 102 3.93 10.02 -10.28
N VAL A 103 4.04 9.51 -11.52
CA VAL A 103 3.36 10.08 -12.67
C VAL A 103 1.89 9.68 -12.56
N LEU A 104 1.18 10.16 -11.53
CA LEU A 104 -0.26 10.26 -11.68
C LEU A 104 -0.45 11.18 -12.87
N ALA A 105 -0.93 10.60 -13.96
CA ALA A 105 -1.17 11.25 -15.23
C ALA A 105 -1.49 12.74 -15.01
N ARG A 106 -0.56 13.59 -15.41
CA ARG A 106 -0.77 15.02 -15.62
C ARG A 106 -2.02 15.13 -16.48
N ARG A 107 -3.16 15.36 -15.84
CA ARG A 107 -4.43 15.70 -16.46
C ARG A 107 -4.65 17.18 -16.26
#